data_AF-A0A1M3J392-F1
#
_entry.id   AF-A0A1M3J392-F1
#
_cell.length_a   1.000
_cell.length_b   1.000
_cell.length_c   1.000
_cell.angle_alpha   90.00
_cell.angle_beta   90.00
_cell.angle_gamma   90.00
#
_symmetry.space_group_name_H-M   'P 1'
#
loop_
_entity.id
_entity.type
_entity.pdbx_description
1 polymer ?
#
loop_
_entity_poly.entity_id
_entity_poly.type
_entity_poly.pdbx_seq_one_letter_code
_entity_poly.pdbx_strand_id
1 'polypeptide(L)'
;MQVIDASGLEIISTTTTLSNLIHLNIQHNNRGDEGMKHLINSSTLTQLKVINVGNNKIGPEGFQSFAQRKLLLNHLTYLHLGNNNGGDEGIIAFSQG
;
A
#
# COMPACT_ATOMS: atom_id res chain seq x y z
N MET A 1 1.61 4.01 20.29
CA MET A 1 1.83 4.18 18.84
C MET A 1 0.48 4.51 18.23
N GLN A 2 0.27 5.74 17.74
CA GLN A 2 -1.04 6.19 17.27
C GLN A 2 -1.50 5.33 16.10
N VAL A 3 -2.58 4.59 16.31
CA VAL A 3 -3.24 3.75 15.31
C VAL A 3 -3.92 4.69 14.33
N ILE A 4 -3.47 4.70 13.08
CA ILE A 4 -4.03 5.60 12.05
C ILE A 4 -5.47 5.23 11.61
N ASP A 5 -6.20 4.25 12.15
CA ASP A 5 -7.58 3.80 11.75
C ASP A 5 -8.02 3.92 10.24
N ALA A 6 -9.19 3.40 9.85
CA ALA A 6 -9.55 3.37 8.42
C ALA A 6 -9.71 4.80 7.85
N SER A 7 -10.29 5.69 8.65
CA SER A 7 -10.49 7.11 8.35
C SER A 7 -9.18 7.87 8.17
N GLY A 8 -8.13 7.57 8.95
CA GLY A 8 -6.84 8.20 8.76
C GLY A 8 -6.17 7.82 7.43
N LEU A 9 -6.37 6.60 6.93
CA LEU A 9 -5.89 6.21 5.60
C LEU A 9 -6.66 6.89 4.46
N GLU A 10 -7.98 7.05 4.61
CA GLU A 10 -8.78 7.78 3.64
C GLU A 10 -8.31 9.23 3.50
N ILE A 11 -8.05 9.90 4.64
CA ILE A 11 -7.49 11.26 4.67
C ILE A 11 -6.11 11.29 4.00
N ILE A 12 -5.23 10.35 4.33
CA ILE A 12 -3.90 10.27 3.72
C ILE A 12 -3.98 10.08 2.20
N SER A 13 -4.95 9.28 1.72
CA SER A 13 -5.11 8.98 0.31
C SER A 13 -5.67 10.15 -0.53
N THR A 14 -6.32 11.12 0.11
CA THR A 14 -7.02 12.24 -0.54
C THR A 14 -6.41 13.60 -0.24
N THR A 15 -5.61 13.73 0.82
CA THR A 15 -4.99 15.00 1.21
C THR A 15 -3.84 15.39 0.28
N THR A 16 -3.81 16.65 -0.14
CA THR A 16 -2.72 17.21 -0.95
C THR A 16 -1.49 17.55 -0.12
N THR A 17 -1.63 17.64 1.21
CA THR A 17 -0.52 17.96 2.15
C THR A 17 0.61 16.94 2.07
N LEU A 18 0.31 15.69 1.70
CA LEU A 18 1.28 14.60 1.59
C LEU A 18 1.72 14.32 0.14
N SER A 19 1.41 15.22 -0.80
CA SER A 19 1.74 15.04 -2.23
C SER A 19 3.23 14.88 -2.53
N ASN A 20 4.09 15.40 -1.65
CA ASN A 20 5.55 15.28 -1.76
C ASN A 20 6.13 14.14 -0.90
N LEU A 21 5.28 13.26 -0.34
CA LEU A 21 5.74 12.16 0.50
C LEU A 21 6.53 11.15 -0.34
N ILE A 22 7.76 10.86 0.09
CA ILE A 22 8.66 9.92 -0.58
C ILE A 22 8.67 8.55 0.13
N HIS A 23 8.52 8.55 1.44
CA HIS A 23 8.61 7.37 2.30
C HIS A 23 7.32 7.21 3.10
N LEU A 24 6.63 6.08 2.92
CA LEU A 24 5.47 5.71 3.72
C LEU A 24 5.76 4.42 4.50
N ASN A 25 5.65 4.50 5.83
CA ASN A 25 5.71 3.34 6.70
C ASN A 25 4.44 3.28 7.55
N ILE A 26 3.61 2.28 7.28
CA ILE A 26 2.38 1.99 8.02
C ILE A 26 2.34 0.54 8.50
N GLN A 27 3.49 -0.06 8.76
CA GLN A 27 3.58 -1.43 9.28
C GLN A 27 2.80 -1.61 10.60
N HIS A 28 2.31 -2.83 10.87
CA HIS A 28 1.61 -3.18 12.12
C HIS A 28 0.33 -2.37 12.40
N ASN A 29 -0.49 -2.13 11.38
CA ASN A 29 -1.71 -1.34 11.50
C ASN A 29 -3.02 -2.07 11.12
N ASN A 30 -3.00 -3.39 10.86
CA ASN A 30 -4.19 -4.21 10.56
C ASN A 30 -5.10 -3.62 9.46
N ARG A 31 -4.50 -3.12 8.38
CA ARG A 31 -5.22 -2.41 7.31
C ARG A 31 -6.03 -3.31 6.38
N GLY A 32 -5.61 -4.57 6.26
CA GLY A 32 -6.22 -5.51 5.33
C GLY A 32 -6.17 -5.04 3.88
N ASP A 33 -6.95 -5.69 3.03
CA ASP A 33 -7.02 -5.39 1.60
C ASP A 33 -7.58 -4.01 1.32
N GLU A 34 -8.56 -3.56 2.12
CA GLU A 34 -9.19 -2.25 1.93
C GLU A 34 -8.21 -1.11 2.14
N GLY A 35 -7.38 -1.15 3.20
CA GLY A 35 -6.38 -0.10 3.37
C GLY A 35 -5.31 -0.10 2.27
N MET A 36 -5.01 -1.27 1.68
CA MET A 36 -4.14 -1.37 0.51
C MET A 36 -4.79 -0.74 -0.73
N LYS A 37 -6.08 -1.00 -0.96
CA LYS A 37 -6.88 -0.39 -2.05
C LYS A 37 -6.95 1.14 -1.92
N HIS A 38 -7.04 1.68 -0.71
CA HIS A 38 -7.00 3.13 -0.50
C HIS A 38 -5.63 3.73 -0.85
N LEU A 39 -4.56 3.08 -0.40
CA LEU A 39 -3.19 3.53 -0.68
C LEU A 39 -2.92 3.59 -2.19
N ILE A 40 -3.29 2.54 -2.94
CA ILE A 40 -3.00 2.44 -4.38
C ILE A 40 -3.90 3.30 -5.26
N ASN A 41 -5.10 3.64 -4.77
CA ASN A 41 -6.02 4.54 -5.45
C ASN A 41 -5.84 6.01 -5.03
N SER A 42 -4.87 6.31 -4.15
CA SER A 42 -4.55 7.68 -3.79
C SER A 42 -4.17 8.49 -5.03
N SER A 43 -4.83 9.62 -5.23
CA SER A 43 -4.52 10.58 -6.29
C SER A 43 -3.39 11.54 -5.92
N THR A 44 -2.96 11.53 -4.65
CA THR A 44 -2.02 12.50 -4.10
C THR A 44 -0.65 11.90 -3.80
N LEU A 45 -0.56 10.62 -3.43
CA LEU A 45 0.70 9.93 -3.10
C LEU A 45 1.49 9.47 -4.34
N THR A 46 1.65 10.35 -5.32
CA THR A 46 2.24 10.05 -6.63
C THR A 46 3.77 9.96 -6.61
N GLN A 47 4.41 10.52 -5.58
CA GLN A 47 5.88 10.64 -5.48
C GLN A 47 6.53 9.57 -4.60
N LEU A 48 5.77 8.56 -4.14
CA LEU A 48 6.28 7.52 -3.26
C LEU A 48 7.38 6.70 -3.94
N LYS A 49 8.50 6.53 -3.24
CA LYS A 49 9.62 5.66 -3.65
C LYS A 49 9.81 4.47 -2.71
N VAL A 50 9.36 4.61 -1.48
CA VAL A 50 9.53 3.60 -0.43
C VAL A 50 8.20 3.36 0.26
N ILE A 51 7.74 2.11 0.20
CA ILE A 51 6.52 1.67 0.88
C ILE A 51 6.84 0.51 1.81
N ASN A 52 6.50 0.66 3.09
CA ASN A 52 6.47 -0.43 4.06
C ASN A 52 5.05 -0.60 4.62
N VAL A 53 4.44 -1.72 4.24
CA VAL A 53 3.11 -2.16 4.67
C VAL A 53 3.15 -3.55 5.30
N GLY A 54 4.31 -3.97 5.84
CA GLY A 54 4.44 -5.27 6.50
C GLY A 54 3.53 -5.42 7.72
N ASN A 55 3.13 -6.65 8.03
CA ASN A 55 2.29 -6.96 9.19
C ASN A 55 0.95 -6.20 9.20
N ASN A 56 0.24 -6.13 8.07
CA ASN A 56 -1.03 -5.43 7.93
C ASN A 56 -2.23 -6.33 7.60
N LYS A 57 -2.05 -7.65 7.60
CA LYS A 57 -3.09 -8.64 7.25
C LYS A 57 -3.64 -8.45 5.83
N ILE A 58 -2.82 -7.97 4.91
CA ILE A 58 -3.18 -7.81 3.48
C ILE A 58 -3.29 -9.21 2.87
N GLY A 59 -4.44 -9.55 2.32
CA GLY A 59 -4.74 -10.80 1.64
C GLY A 59 -4.49 -10.74 0.12
N PRO A 60 -4.91 -11.79 -0.61
CA PRO A 60 -4.70 -11.89 -2.06
C PRO A 60 -5.27 -10.71 -2.85
N GLU A 61 -6.44 -10.19 -2.48
CA GLU A 61 -7.08 -9.08 -3.20
C GLU A 61 -6.27 -7.77 -3.11
N GLY A 62 -5.68 -7.48 -1.95
CA GLY A 62 -4.85 -6.30 -1.75
C GLY A 62 -3.55 -6.39 -2.56
N PHE A 63 -2.95 -7.57 -2.64
CA PHE A 63 -1.79 -7.84 -3.50
C PHE A 63 -2.15 -7.67 -4.98
N GLN A 64 -3.28 -8.22 -5.42
CA GLN A 64 -3.75 -8.07 -6.80
C GLN A 64 -4.02 -6.60 -7.16
N SER A 65 -4.67 -5.86 -6.27
CA SER A 65 -4.93 -4.44 -6.45
C SER A 65 -3.63 -3.63 -6.61
N PHE A 66 -2.61 -3.96 -5.82
CA PHE A 66 -1.31 -3.29 -5.92
C PHE A 66 -0.55 -3.68 -7.19
N ALA A 67 -0.53 -4.95 -7.57
CA ALA A 67 0.13 -5.42 -8.78
C ALA A 67 -0.44 -4.78 -10.06
N GLN A 68 -1.74 -4.48 -10.08
CA GLN A 68 -2.39 -3.81 -11.21
C GLN A 68 -2.01 -2.32 -11.34
N ARG A 69 -1.42 -1.70 -10.31
CA ARG A 69 -1.14 -0.26 -10.30
C ARG A 69 0.26 0.10 -10.80
N LYS A 70 0.50 -0.17 -12.08
CA LYS A 70 1.80 0.04 -12.78
C LYS A 70 2.43 1.42 -12.59
N LEU A 71 1.62 2.50 -12.60
CA LEU A 71 2.14 3.87 -12.44
C LEU A 71 2.85 4.09 -11.11
N LEU A 72 2.34 3.48 -10.04
CA LEU A 72 2.94 3.59 -8.71
C LEU A 72 4.18 2.68 -8.60
N LEU A 73 4.13 1.49 -9.23
CA LEU A 73 5.23 0.53 -9.26
C LEU A 73 6.48 1.02 -10.02
N ASN A 74 6.31 1.83 -11.08
CA ASN A 74 7.41 2.24 -11.96
C ASN A 74 8.49 3.10 -11.29
N HIS A 75 8.19 3.71 -10.14
CA HIS A 75 9.10 4.63 -9.45
C HIS A 75 9.46 4.17 -8.03
N LEU A 76 8.89 3.05 -7.56
CA LEU A 76 9.27 2.46 -6.29
C LEU A 76 10.69 1.89 -6.37
N THR A 77 11.51 2.30 -5.41
CA THR A 77 12.85 1.76 -5.19
C THR A 77 12.87 0.74 -4.06
N TYR A 78 11.85 0.74 -3.20
CA TYR A 78 11.71 -0.20 -2.09
C TYR A 78 10.24 -0.51 -1.79
N LEU A 79 9.96 -1.80 -1.61
CA LEU A 79 8.65 -2.31 -1.23
C LEU A 79 8.83 -3.42 -0.18
N HIS A 80 8.17 -3.26 0.97
CA HIS A 80 8.09 -4.30 2.00
C HIS A 80 6.64 -4.72 2.24
N LEU A 81 6.34 -5.97 1.88
CA LEU A 81 5.05 -6.63 2.03
C LEU A 81 5.10 -7.82 3.00
N GLY A 82 6.21 -8.02 3.71
CA GLY A 82 6.43 -9.17 4.59
C GLY A 82 5.37 -9.31 5.70
N ASN A 83 5.18 -10.54 6.18
CA ASN A 83 4.22 -10.88 7.23
C ASN A 83 2.78 -10.39 6.94
N ASN A 84 2.35 -10.53 5.69
CA ASN A 84 0.96 -10.37 5.28
C ASN A 84 0.37 -11.74 4.87
N ASN A 85 -0.90 -11.76 4.52
CA ASN A 85 -1.70 -12.96 4.26
C ASN A 85 -1.93 -13.18 2.75
N GLY A 86 -1.02 -12.67 1.90
CA GLY A 86 -1.18 -12.70 0.44
C GLY A 86 -1.11 -14.09 -0.20
N GLY A 87 -0.48 -15.07 0.48
CA GLY A 87 -0.34 -16.42 -0.05
C GLY A 87 0.43 -16.48 -1.38
N ASP A 88 0.31 -17.62 -2.07
CA ASP A 88 0.89 -17.81 -3.39
C ASP A 88 0.19 -16.93 -4.44
N GLU A 89 -1.12 -16.70 -4.27
CA GLU A 89 -1.93 -15.84 -5.13
C GLU A 89 -1.38 -14.41 -5.19
N GLY A 90 -0.93 -13.88 -4.05
CA GLY A 90 -0.33 -12.56 -3.98
C GLY A 90 0.99 -12.47 -4.77
N ILE A 91 1.80 -13.53 -4.77
CA ILE A 91 3.03 -13.58 -5.56
C ILE A 91 2.72 -13.72 -7.06
N ILE A 92 1.74 -14.56 -7.40
CA ILE A 92 1.28 -14.72 -8.78
C ILE A 92 0.79 -13.39 -9.35
N ALA A 93 0.07 -12.58 -8.56
CA ALA A 93 -0.38 -11.27 -9.00
C ALA A 93 0.78 -10.37 -9.48
N PHE A 94 1.91 -10.38 -8.77
CA PHE A 94 3.11 -9.63 -9.17
C PHE A 94 3.80 -10.18 -10.42
N SER A 95 3.62 -11.47 -10.73
CA SER A 95 4.18 -12.07 -11.95
C SER A 95 3.36 -11.76 -13.21
N GLN A 96 2.11 -11.32 -13.04
CA GLN A 96 1.17 -11.01 -14.13
C GLN A 96 0.99 -9.50 -14.36
N GLY A 97 1.47 -8.67 -13.42
CA GLY A 97 1.41 -7.20 -13.44
C GLY A 97 2.36 -6.57 -14.44
#